data_AF-A0A7W0MLR5-F1
#
_entry.id   AF-A0A7W0MLR5-F1
#
_cell.length_a   1.000
_cell.length_b   1.000
_cell.length_c   1.000
_cell.angle_alpha   90.00
_cell.angle_beta   90.00
_cell.angle_gamma   90.00
#
_symmetry.space_group_name_H-M   'P 1'
#
loop_
_entity.id
_entity.type
_entity.pdbx_description
1 polymer ?
#
loop_
_entity_poly.entity_id
_entity_poly.type
_entity_poly.pdbx_seq_one_letter_code
_entity_poly.pdbx_strand_id
1 'polypeptide(L)'
;MSETISPYAAKPWLKYYDYRVPAHMNYPRRPLYEILRTAAGEIPDSIATTFLGANLTFREIKEQTDCFAAALAARLGIRQGDRVGIMLPNCPQYLIATFAILRLGAIVVNVNPL
;
A
#
# COMPACT_ATOMS: atom_id res chain seq x y z
N MET A 1 -17.58 22.27 9.27
CA MET A 1 -17.67 20.83 9.60
C MET A 1 -16.69 20.59 10.73
N SER A 2 -17.18 20.16 11.90
CA SER A 2 -16.35 19.91 13.09
C SER A 2 -15.30 18.84 12.75
N GLU A 3 -14.02 19.13 12.91
CA GLU A 3 -12.96 18.13 12.82
C GLU A 3 -13.18 17.10 13.93
N THR A 4 -13.68 15.92 13.56
CA THR A 4 -13.81 14.81 14.50
C THR A 4 -12.41 14.29 14.79
N ILE A 5 -11.84 14.71 15.92
CA ILE A 5 -10.55 14.20 16.40
C ILE A 5 -10.69 12.69 16.58
N SER A 6 -9.82 11.92 15.91
CA SER A 6 -9.79 10.46 16.04
C SER A 6 -9.65 10.06 17.52
N PRO A 7 -10.43 9.10 18.03
CA PRO A 7 -10.30 8.63 19.42
C PRO A 7 -8.91 8.04 19.69
N TYR A 8 -8.17 7.69 18.64
CA TYR A 8 -6.81 7.18 18.70
C TYR A 8 -5.73 8.27 18.74
N ALA A 9 -6.08 9.56 18.60
CA ALA A 9 -5.13 10.67 18.58
C ALA A 9 -4.32 10.78 19.88
N ALA A 10 -4.94 10.47 21.02
CA ALA A 10 -4.29 10.46 22.33
C ALA A 10 -3.34 9.27 22.54
N LYS A 11 -3.34 8.28 21.63
CA LYS A 11 -2.50 7.06 21.67
C LYS A 11 -2.44 6.42 23.07
N PRO A 12 -3.58 6.07 23.69
CA PRO A 12 -3.64 5.62 25.08
C PRO A 12 -2.85 4.33 25.35
N TRP A 13 -2.47 3.57 24.32
CA TRP A 13 -1.66 2.36 24.45
C TRP A 13 -0.20 2.64 24.85
N LEU A 14 0.32 3.86 24.60
CA LEU A 14 1.72 4.18 24.90
C LEU A 14 2.05 4.11 26.40
N LYS A 15 1.06 4.30 27.28
CA LYS A 15 1.25 4.17 28.74
C LYS A 15 1.51 2.73 29.20
N TYR A 16 1.24 1.75 28.34
CA TYR A 16 1.48 0.33 28.62
C TYR A 16 2.76 -0.20 27.97
N TYR A 17 3.54 0.66 27.29
CA TYR A 17 4.83 0.25 26.73
C TYR A 17 5.85 0.07 27.85
N ASP A 18 6.68 -0.97 27.75
CA ASP A 18 7.86 -1.12 28.60
C ASP A 18 8.80 0.07 28.41
N TYR A 19 9.55 0.47 29.45
CA TYR A 19 10.42 1.64 29.40
C TYR A 19 11.51 1.56 28.31
N ARG A 20 11.84 0.35 27.83
CA ARG A 20 12.82 0.13 26.74
C ARG A 20 12.20 0.20 25.35
N VAL A 21 10.88 0.26 25.24
CA VAL A 21 10.17 0.30 23.96
C VAL A 21 9.88 1.75 23.61
N PRO A 22 10.57 2.33 22.61
CA PRO A 22 10.32 3.70 22.22
C PRO A 22 8.94 3.83 21.57
N ALA A 23 8.23 4.92 21.84
CA ALA A 23 6.95 5.24 21.21
C ALA A 23 7.05 5.49 19.69
N HIS A 24 8.26 5.81 19.21
CA HIS A 24 8.57 6.10 17.82
C HIS A 24 9.93 5.50 17.44
N MET A 25 10.00 4.90 16.27
CA MET A 25 11.27 4.56 15.63
C MET A 25 11.64 5.66 14.62
N ASN A 26 12.90 5.69 14.21
CA ASN A 26 13.29 6.53 13.08
C ASN A 26 12.81 5.84 11.79
N TYR A 27 11.70 6.32 11.24
CA TYR A 27 11.13 5.77 10.00
C TYR A 27 11.70 6.49 8.78
N PRO A 28 12.03 5.77 7.69
CA PRO A 28 12.42 6.41 6.45
C PRO A 28 11.26 7.25 5.91
N ARG A 29 11.53 8.50 5.50
CA ARG A 29 10.56 9.37 4.82
C ARG A 29 10.40 8.99 3.35
N ARG A 30 9.95 7.76 3.08
CA ARG A 30 9.72 7.23 1.74
C ARG A 30 8.34 6.59 1.68
N PRO A 31 7.56 6.80 0.61
CA PRO A 31 6.26 6.15 0.47
C PRO A 31 6.46 4.65 0.27
N LEU A 32 5.49 3.84 0.69
CA LEU A 32 5.61 2.39 0.62
C LEU A 32 5.79 1.87 -0.83
N TYR A 33 5.24 2.58 -1.82
CA TYR A 33 5.46 2.30 -3.24
C TYR A 33 6.95 2.30 -3.64
N GLU A 34 7.82 3.05 -2.95
CA GLU A 34 9.27 3.04 -3.23
C GLU A 34 9.88 1.65 -3.04
N ILE A 35 9.33 0.81 -2.17
CA ILE A 35 9.83 -0.56 -1.99
C ILE A 35 9.67 -1.35 -3.29
N LEU A 36 8.48 -1.29 -3.91
CA LEU A 36 8.23 -1.94 -5.19
C LEU A 36 9.10 -1.33 -6.30
N ARG A 37 9.21 0.01 -6.35
CA ARG A 37 10.05 0.71 -7.33
C ARG A 37 11.51 0.28 -7.24
N THR A 38 12.03 0.15 -6.01
CA THR A 38 13.42 -0.24 -5.74
C THR A 38 13.65 -1.69 -6.14
N ALA A 39 12.80 -2.61 -5.69
CA ALA A 39 12.92 -4.04 -6.03
C ALA A 39 12.85 -4.28 -7.55
N ALA A 40 11.96 -3.59 -8.25
CA ALA A 40 11.85 -3.67 -9.71
C ALA A 40 13.05 -3.02 -10.46
N GLY A 41 13.87 -2.22 -9.78
CA GLY A 41 15.12 -1.70 -10.33
C GLY A 41 16.33 -2.58 -10.03
N GLU A 42 16.39 -3.18 -8.83
CA GLU A 42 17.54 -3.98 -8.37
C GLU A 42 17.47 -5.44 -8.81
N ILE A 43 16.29 -6.05 -8.75
CA ILE A 43 16.07 -7.48 -9.05
C ILE A 43 14.86 -7.67 -9.97
N PRO A 44 14.81 -7.00 -11.14
CA PRO A 44 13.61 -6.89 -11.96
C PRO A 44 13.00 -8.23 -12.37
N ASP A 45 13.84 -9.20 -12.70
CA ASP A 45 13.42 -10.47 -13.29
C ASP A 45 13.24 -11.58 -12.23
N SER A 46 13.41 -11.24 -10.95
CA SER A 46 13.09 -12.15 -9.84
C SER A 46 11.58 -12.27 -9.67
N ILE A 47 11.10 -13.48 -9.40
CA ILE A 47 9.68 -13.77 -9.18
C ILE A 47 9.21 -13.08 -7.90
N ALA A 48 8.22 -12.20 -8.02
CA ALA A 48 7.58 -11.50 -6.92
C ALA A 48 6.34 -12.24 -6.40
N THR A 49 5.56 -12.86 -7.31
CA THR A 49 4.38 -13.64 -6.94
C THR A 49 4.30 -14.92 -7.76
N THR A 50 3.89 -16.01 -7.10
CA THR A 50 3.50 -17.27 -7.75
C THR A 50 2.06 -17.56 -7.38
N PHE A 51 1.18 -17.64 -8.38
CA PHE A 51 -0.25 -17.84 -8.17
C PHE A 51 -0.82 -18.79 -9.22
N LEU A 52 -1.34 -19.94 -8.77
CA LEU A 52 -1.94 -20.97 -9.63
C LEU A 52 -1.05 -21.38 -10.83
N GLY A 53 0.27 -21.49 -10.59
CA GLY A 53 1.24 -21.86 -11.62
C GLY A 53 1.70 -20.71 -12.52
N ALA A 54 1.09 -19.53 -12.41
CA ALA A 54 1.58 -18.31 -13.07
C ALA A 54 2.57 -17.57 -12.15
N ASN A 55 3.64 -17.07 -12.74
CA ASN A 55 4.63 -16.24 -12.05
C ASN A 55 4.57 -14.82 -12.59
N LEU A 56 4.73 -13.85 -11.70
CA LEU A 56 4.99 -12.46 -12.06
C LEU A 56 6.28 -12.00 -11.39
N THR A 57 7.12 -11.34 -12.17
CA THR A 57 8.37 -10.72 -11.74
C THR A 57 8.13 -9.36 -11.08
N PHE A 58 9.12 -8.83 -10.36
CA PHE A 58 9.03 -7.48 -9.80
C PHE A 58 8.82 -6.40 -10.88
N ARG A 59 9.45 -6.56 -12.05
CA ARG A 59 9.25 -5.70 -13.22
C ARG A 59 7.79 -5.69 -13.65
N GLU A 60 7.20 -6.86 -13.88
CA GLU A 60 5.82 -6.99 -14.36
C GLU A 60 4.81 -6.45 -13.34
N ILE A 61 5.00 -6.71 -12.04
CA ILE A 61 4.14 -6.14 -10.99
C ILE A 61 4.20 -4.61 -11.00
N LYS A 62 5.41 -4.02 -11.08
CA LYS A 62 5.57 -2.56 -11.13
C LYS A 62 4.91 -1.95 -12.36
N GLU A 63 5.09 -2.55 -13.54
CA GLU A 63 4.47 -2.07 -14.79
C GLU A 63 2.94 -2.11 -14.70
N GLN A 64 2.37 -3.22 -14.21
CA GLN A 64 0.93 -3.35 -14.01
C GLN A 64 0.41 -2.36 -12.96
N THR A 65 1.15 -2.15 -11.86
CA THR A 65 0.84 -1.15 -10.84
C THR A 65 0.82 0.26 -11.41
N ASP A 66 1.81 0.65 -12.20
CA ASP A 66 1.90 2.00 -12.75
C ASP A 66 0.80 2.27 -13.77
N CYS A 67 0.51 1.27 -14.62
CA CYS A 67 -0.60 1.32 -15.57
C CYS A 67 -1.94 1.46 -14.82
N PHE A 68 -2.15 0.66 -13.78
CA PHE A 68 -3.39 0.70 -13.02
C PHE A 68 -3.53 2.00 -12.23
N ALA A 69 -2.47 2.53 -11.64
CA ALA A 69 -2.48 3.84 -10.97
C ALA A 69 -2.89 4.96 -11.94
N ALA A 70 -2.34 4.97 -13.16
CA ALA A 70 -2.72 5.92 -14.19
C ALA A 70 -4.21 5.78 -14.56
N ALA A 71 -4.72 4.55 -14.69
CA ALA A 71 -6.13 4.30 -14.98
C ALA A 71 -7.06 4.77 -13.84
N LEU A 72 -6.70 4.51 -12.58
CA LEU A 72 -7.44 4.95 -11.40
C LEU A 72 -7.54 6.48 -11.33
N ALA A 73 -6.42 7.18 -11.55
CA ALA A 73 -6.41 8.64 -11.56
C ALA A 73 -7.21 9.21 -12.74
N ALA A 74 -6.99 8.71 -13.95
CA ALA A 74 -7.59 9.26 -15.16
C ALA A 74 -9.08 8.94 -15.32
N ARG A 75 -9.51 7.72 -14.95
CA ARG A 75 -10.88 7.24 -15.18
C ARG A 75 -11.79 7.39 -13.97
N LEU A 76 -11.26 7.22 -12.76
CA LEU A 76 -12.05 7.29 -11.52
C LEU A 76 -11.78 8.57 -10.72
N GLY A 77 -10.81 9.39 -11.14
CA GLY A 77 -10.51 10.66 -10.49
C GLY A 77 -9.92 10.53 -9.10
N ILE A 78 -9.30 9.39 -8.78
CA ILE A 78 -8.67 9.14 -7.47
C ILE A 78 -7.48 10.07 -7.29
N ARG A 79 -7.40 10.72 -6.13
CA ARG A 79 -6.38 11.70 -5.75
C ARG A 79 -5.73 11.34 -4.41
N GLN A 80 -4.65 12.05 -4.11
CA GLN A 80 -3.98 11.94 -2.82
C GLN A 80 -4.96 12.19 -1.67
N GLY A 81 -4.90 11.33 -0.64
CA GLY A 81 -5.77 11.41 0.53
C GLY A 81 -7.12 10.71 0.37
N ASP A 82 -7.53 10.34 -0.83
CA ASP A 82 -8.74 9.53 -1.04
C ASP A 82 -8.59 8.17 -0.37
N ARG A 83 -9.69 7.62 0.16
CA ARG A 83 -9.73 6.29 0.75
C ARG A 83 -10.36 5.32 -0.23
N VAL A 84 -9.67 4.24 -0.55
CA VAL A 84 -10.10 3.27 -1.57
C VAL A 84 -10.24 1.91 -0.93
N GLY A 85 -11.47 1.39 -0.92
CA GLY A 85 -11.77 0.03 -0.49
C GLY A 85 -11.28 -1.00 -1.50
N ILE A 86 -10.51 -1.99 -1.04
CA ILE A 86 -10.16 -3.18 -1.84
C ILE A 86 -10.87 -4.38 -1.23
N MET A 87 -11.69 -5.05 -2.04
CA MET A 87 -12.36 -6.31 -1.69
C MET A 87 -11.96 -7.37 -2.73
N LEU A 88 -10.76 -7.92 -2.57
CA LEU A 88 -10.16 -8.92 -3.46
C LEU A 88 -9.56 -10.06 -2.62
N PRO A 89 -9.61 -11.32 -3.11
CA PRO A 89 -8.96 -12.45 -2.43
C PRO A 89 -7.43 -12.31 -2.47
N ASN A 90 -6.73 -13.28 -1.87
CA ASN A 90 -5.26 -13.38 -1.92
C ASN A 90 -4.78 -13.74 -3.33
N CYS A 91 -4.70 -12.75 -4.22
CA CYS A 91 -4.25 -12.87 -5.59
C CYS A 91 -3.25 -11.76 -5.98
N PRO A 92 -2.47 -11.91 -7.06
CA PRO A 92 -1.52 -10.87 -7.49
C PRO A 92 -2.18 -9.51 -7.78
N GLN A 93 -3.44 -9.51 -8.22
CA GLN A 93 -4.21 -8.29 -8.49
C GLN A 93 -4.43 -7.45 -7.23
N TYR A 94 -4.54 -8.09 -6.05
CA TYR A 94 -4.58 -7.36 -4.78
C TYR A 94 -3.28 -6.56 -4.58
N LEU A 95 -2.12 -7.18 -4.78
CA LEU A 95 -0.83 -6.52 -4.64
C LEU A 95 -0.68 -5.34 -5.61
N ILE A 96 -1.07 -5.55 -6.87
CA ILE A 96 -1.07 -4.53 -7.92
C ILE A 96 -1.96 -3.35 -7.53
N ALA A 97 -3.18 -3.62 -7.06
CA ALA A 97 -4.15 -2.61 -6.65
C ALA A 97 -3.66 -1.81 -5.43
N THR A 98 -3.16 -2.48 -4.40
CA THR A 98 -2.60 -1.84 -3.20
C THR A 98 -1.50 -0.86 -3.58
N PHE A 99 -0.49 -1.30 -4.36
CA PHE A 99 0.59 -0.41 -4.74
C PHE A 99 0.15 0.70 -5.70
N ALA A 100 -0.84 0.47 -6.57
CA ALA A 100 -1.38 1.50 -7.44
C ALA A 100 -2.05 2.63 -6.65
N ILE A 101 -2.86 2.29 -5.65
CA ILE A 101 -3.52 3.25 -4.76
C ILE A 101 -2.45 4.03 -3.94
N LEU A 102 -1.47 3.33 -3.38
CA LEU A 102 -0.40 3.95 -2.61
C LEU A 102 0.49 4.86 -3.48
N ARG A 103 0.71 4.50 -4.75
CA ARG A 103 1.45 5.33 -5.71
C ARG A 103 0.77 6.67 -5.95
N LEU A 104 -0.56 6.71 -5.94
CA LEU A 104 -1.36 7.94 -6.06
C LEU A 104 -1.38 8.77 -4.76
N GLY A 105 -0.77 8.27 -3.67
CA GLY A 105 -0.87 8.89 -2.35
C GLY A 105 -2.26 8.73 -1.72
N ALA A 106 -3.08 7.81 -2.24
CA ALA A 106 -4.36 7.44 -1.66
C ALA A 106 -4.17 6.38 -0.55
N ILE A 107 -5.21 6.17 0.23
CA ILE A 107 -5.23 5.31 1.42
C ILE A 107 -5.96 4.02 1.07
N VAL A 108 -5.26 2.90 1.20
CA VAL A 108 -5.85 1.57 1.04
C VAL A 108 -6.70 1.23 2.25
N VAL A 109 -7.95 0.83 2.02
CA VAL A 109 -8.86 0.30 3.04
C VAL A 109 -9.14 -1.16 2.69
N ASN A 110 -8.62 -2.08 3.49
CA ASN A 110 -8.83 -3.51 3.26
C ASN A 110 -10.23 -3.92 3.71
N VAL A 111 -10.99 -4.51 2.79
CA VAL A 111 -12.29 -5.10 3.05
C VAL A 111 -12.15 -6.59 2.85
N ASN A 112 -12.42 -7.36 3.90
CA ASN A 112 -12.30 -8.81 3.82
C ASN A 112 -13.34 -9.37 2.83
N PRO A 113 -12.93 -10.04 1.74
CA PRO A 113 -13.85 -10.63 0.77
C PRO A 113 -14.43 -11.98 1.20
N LEU A 114 -13.92 -12.60 2.29
CA LEU A 114 -14.28 -13.95 2.77
C LEU A 114 -14.38 -14.04 4.30
#